data_AF-A0A967BPZ8-F1
#
_entry.id   AF-A0A967BPZ8-F1
#
_cell.length_a   1.000
_cell.length_b   1.000
_cell.length_c   1.000
_cell.angle_alpha   90.00
_cell.angle_beta   90.00
_cell.angle_gamma   90.00
#
_symmetry.space_group_name_H-M   'P 1'
#
loop_
_entity.id
_entity.type
_entity.pdbx_description
1 polymer ?
#
loop_
_entity_poly.entity_id
_entity_poly.type
_entity_poly.pdbx_seq_one_letter_code
_entity_poly.pdbx_strand_id
1 'polypeptide(L)'
;YKITPSESLKLILEQNFDNLFSKKKTTSPTLNKQLAKTYAKKDKLLRVLERPGTPLHNNGTETDAREMVVKRKVSGGTRSEEGQKCRDTFVSLKKTCGKLGITFLSYLEDRVNGIFEIPMLEQVIFTRSSKFTNGP
;
A
#
# COMPACT_ATOMS: atom_id res chain seq x y z
N TYR A 1 17.87 -6.59 10.82
CA TYR A 1 17.74 -5.22 10.29
C TYR A 1 16.55 -4.46 10.86
N LYS A 2 15.30 -4.93 10.76
CA LYS A 2 14.11 -4.15 11.22
C LYS A 2 14.11 -3.75 12.71
N ILE A 3 14.60 -4.63 13.58
CA ILE A 3 14.63 -4.41 15.04
C ILE A 3 15.83 -3.53 15.44
N THR A 4 16.96 -3.72 14.77
CA THR A 4 18.21 -2.99 15.02
C THR A 4 18.88 -2.71 13.68
N PRO A 5 18.60 -1.55 13.06
CA PRO A 5 19.24 -1.14 11.81
C PRO A 5 20.72 -0.81 12.08
N SER A 6 21.60 -1.22 11.17
CA SER A 6 23.02 -0.87 11.20
C SER A 6 23.50 -0.63 9.78
N GLU A 7 24.32 0.41 9.59
CA GLU A 7 24.86 0.76 8.28
C GLU A 7 25.70 -0.37 7.67
N SER A 8 26.46 -1.08 8.51
CA SER A 8 27.20 -2.28 8.09
C SER A 8 26.28 -3.38 7.55
N LEU A 9 25.18 -3.67 8.26
CA LEU A 9 24.18 -4.66 7.82
C LEU A 9 23.44 -4.22 6.55
N LYS A 10 23.17 -2.91 6.39
CA LYS A 10 22.57 -2.37 5.17
C LYS A 10 23.45 -2.68 3.96
N LEU A 11 24.73 -2.36 4.07
CA LEU A 11 25.70 -2.56 2.99
C LEU A 11 25.87 -4.05 2.65
N ILE A 12 25.92 -4.93 3.66
CA ILE A 12 25.94 -6.39 3.46
C ILE A 12 24.70 -6.87 2.71
N LEU A 13 23.51 -6.38 3.06
CA LEU A 13 22.25 -6.78 2.41
C LEU A 13 22.18 -6.31 0.96
N GLU A 14 22.64 -5.08 0.68
CA GLU A 14 22.73 -4.56 -0.69
C GLU A 14 23.68 -5.37 -1.55
N GLN A 15 24.88 -5.70 -1.03
CA GLN A 15 25.84 -6.54 -1.73
C GLN A 15 25.31 -7.95 -1.97
N ASN A 16 24.64 -8.55 -0.98
CA ASN A 16 24.03 -9.87 -1.13
C ASN A 16 22.93 -9.88 -2.19
N PHE A 17 22.13 -8.81 -2.26
CA PHE A 17 21.13 -8.65 -3.30
C PHE A 17 21.77 -8.58 -4.69
N ASP A 18 22.81 -7.76 -4.85
CA ASP A 18 23.52 -7.63 -6.13
C ASP A 18 24.16 -8.96 -6.56
N ASN A 19 24.79 -9.67 -5.62
CA ASN A 19 25.39 -10.97 -5.88
C ASN A 19 24.34 -12.01 -6.33
N LEU A 20 23.15 -11.99 -5.74
CA LEU A 20 22.10 -12.94 -6.07
C LEU A 20 21.45 -12.66 -7.43
N PHE A 21 21.14 -11.39 -7.72
CA PHE A 21 20.29 -11.03 -8.86
C PHE A 21 21.04 -10.51 -10.10
N SER A 22 22.31 -10.08 -9.96
CA SER A 22 23.12 -9.61 -11.10
C SER A 22 24.17 -10.61 -11.58
N LYS A 23 24.81 -11.34 -10.66
CA LYS A 23 25.99 -12.17 -10.99
C LYS A 23 25.64 -13.59 -11.44
N LYS A 24 24.51 -14.14 -10.98
CA LYS A 24 24.12 -15.52 -11.27
C LYS A 24 23.27 -15.59 -12.54
N LYS A 25 23.88 -15.96 -13.66
CA LYS A 25 23.14 -16.40 -14.85
C LYS A 25 22.90 -17.90 -14.76
N THR A 26 21.67 -18.29 -15.10
CA THR A 26 21.25 -19.69 -15.15
C THR A 26 21.11 -20.13 -16.59
N THR A 27 20.99 -21.43 -16.83
CA THR A 27 20.72 -21.99 -18.17
C THR A 27 19.30 -21.70 -18.66
N SER A 28 18.39 -21.23 -17.79
CA SER A 28 16.99 -20.94 -18.15
C SER A 28 16.81 -19.47 -18.57
N PRO A 29 16.41 -19.19 -19.82
CA PRO A 29 16.12 -17.83 -20.27
C PRO A 29 14.99 -17.17 -19.48
N THR A 30 13.97 -17.94 -19.10
CA THR A 30 12.83 -17.47 -18.31
C THR A 30 13.27 -17.03 -16.92
N LEU A 31 14.13 -17.82 -16.27
CA LEU A 31 14.64 -17.48 -14.94
C LEU A 31 15.54 -16.24 -15.01
N ASN A 32 16.43 -16.15 -16.00
CA ASN A 32 17.27 -14.97 -16.21
C ASN A 32 16.45 -13.70 -16.42
N LYS A 33 15.33 -13.80 -17.16
CA LYS A 33 14.39 -12.67 -17.35
C LYS A 33 13.76 -12.23 -16.03
N GLN A 34 13.41 -13.15 -15.14
CA GLN A 34 12.85 -12.82 -13.83
C GLN A 34 13.90 -12.22 -12.88
N LEU A 35 15.13 -12.74 -12.89
CA LEU A 35 16.25 -12.18 -12.13
C LEU A 35 16.51 -10.73 -12.56
N ALA A 36 16.59 -10.46 -13.87
CA ALA A 36 16.77 -9.11 -14.40
C ALA A 36 15.62 -8.16 -14.00
N LYS A 37 14.36 -8.62 -14.08
CA LYS A 37 13.19 -7.84 -13.64
C LYS A 37 13.21 -7.53 -12.14
N THR A 38 13.70 -8.46 -11.33
CA THR A 38 13.82 -8.29 -9.87
C THR A 38 14.94 -7.31 -9.55
N TYR A 39 16.08 -7.45 -10.21
CA TYR A 39 17.21 -6.52 -10.09
C TYR A 39 16.82 -5.09 -10.47
N ALA A 40 16.07 -4.91 -11.56
CA ALA A 40 15.57 -3.61 -11.98
C ALA A 40 14.62 -2.94 -10.95
N LYS A 41 14.14 -3.67 -9.95
CA LYS A 41 13.31 -3.17 -8.85
C LYS A 41 14.07 -3.03 -7.53
N LYS A 42 15.41 -3.15 -7.52
CA LYS A 42 16.27 -3.09 -6.32
C LYS A 42 15.89 -1.95 -5.39
N ASP A 43 15.85 -0.71 -5.91
CA ASP A 43 15.59 0.48 -5.10
C ASP A 43 14.23 0.43 -4.38
N LYS A 44 13.23 -0.19 -5.02
CA LYS A 44 11.89 -0.38 -4.43
C LYS A 44 11.90 -1.50 -3.39
N LEU A 45 12.59 -2.60 -3.67
CA LEU A 45 12.64 -3.78 -2.79
C LEU A 45 13.51 -3.55 -1.55
N LEU A 46 14.58 -2.75 -1.67
CA LEU A 46 15.49 -2.41 -0.57
C LEU A 46 15.13 -1.11 0.15
N ARG A 47 14.01 -0.46 -0.21
CA ARG A 47 13.49 0.75 0.47
C ARG A 47 13.34 0.58 1.98
N VAL A 48 13.07 -0.64 2.44
CA VAL A 48 12.98 -0.99 3.87
C VAL A 48 14.29 -0.78 4.62
N LEU A 49 15.44 -0.75 3.92
CA LEU A 49 16.73 -0.47 4.54
C LEU A 49 16.87 1.01 4.91
N GLU A 50 16.23 1.90 4.15
CA GLU A 50 16.13 3.34 4.46
C GLU A 50 15.00 3.63 5.44
N ARG A 51 13.92 2.85 5.38
CA ARG A 51 12.71 3.04 6.20
C ARG A 51 12.32 1.72 6.87
N PRO A 52 12.96 1.35 7.98
CA PRO A 52 12.73 0.07 8.67
C PRO A 52 11.28 -0.21 9.05
N GLY A 53 10.50 0.86 9.31
CA GLY A 53 9.07 0.79 9.61
C GLY A 53 8.18 0.36 8.44
N THR A 54 8.69 0.38 7.20
CA THR A 54 7.91 -0.12 6.05
C THR A 54 7.83 -1.65 6.03
N PRO A 55 6.66 -2.25 5.74
CA PRO A 55 6.56 -3.67 5.49
C PRO A 55 7.47 -4.13 4.33
N LEU A 56 8.10 -5.30 4.46
CA LEU A 56 8.86 -5.92 3.37
C LEU A 56 7.93 -6.62 2.36
N HIS A 57 6.71 -6.91 2.78
CA HIS A 57 5.68 -7.55 1.98
C HIS A 57 4.60 -6.54 1.59
N ASN A 58 3.87 -6.86 0.52
CA ASN A 58 2.74 -6.08 0.00
C ASN A 58 1.38 -6.56 0.54
N ASN A 59 1.32 -7.45 1.53
CA ASN A 59 0.07 -8.04 2.05
C ASN A 59 -1.04 -7.01 2.34
N GLY A 60 -0.68 -5.85 2.91
CA GLY A 60 -1.65 -4.77 3.16
C GLY A 60 -2.24 -4.22 1.87
N THR A 61 -1.40 -3.93 0.88
CA THR A 61 -1.82 -3.49 -0.45
C THR A 61 -2.68 -4.54 -1.17
N GLU A 62 -2.31 -5.82 -1.07
CA GLU A 62 -3.10 -6.91 -1.66
C GLU A 62 -4.46 -7.06 -1.00
N THR A 63 -4.51 -6.94 0.32
CA THR A 63 -5.76 -6.96 1.10
C THR A 63 -6.67 -5.80 0.72
N ASP A 64 -6.11 -4.60 0.55
CA ASP A 64 -6.84 -3.42 0.10
C ASP A 64 -7.42 -3.61 -1.31
N ALA A 65 -6.65 -4.21 -2.23
CA ALA A 65 -7.09 -4.49 -3.60
C ALA A 65 -8.14 -5.61 -3.67
N ARG A 66 -8.13 -6.56 -2.73
CA ARG A 66 -8.99 -7.75 -2.73
C ARG A 66 -10.47 -7.40 -2.78
N GLU A 67 -10.91 -6.37 -2.05
CA GLU A 67 -12.32 -5.97 -2.04
C GLU A 67 -12.81 -5.55 -3.44
N MET A 68 -12.00 -4.78 -4.17
CA MET A 68 -12.32 -4.38 -5.54
C MET A 68 -12.35 -5.58 -6.50
N VAL A 69 -11.39 -6.50 -6.36
CA VAL A 69 -11.32 -7.71 -7.20
C VAL A 69 -12.53 -8.62 -6.96
N VAL A 70 -12.89 -8.85 -5.70
CA VAL A 70 -14.06 -9.65 -5.34
C VAL A 70 -15.34 -8.98 -5.84
N LYS A 71 -15.51 -7.67 -5.63
CA LYS A 71 -16.69 -6.94 -6.10
C LYS A 71 -16.83 -7.01 -7.62
N ARG A 72 -15.73 -6.81 -8.36
CA ARG A 72 -15.71 -6.95 -9.83
C ARG A 72 -16.10 -8.35 -10.27
N LYS A 73 -15.58 -9.39 -9.60
CA LYS A 73 -15.88 -10.79 -9.93
C LYS A 73 -17.37 -11.10 -9.75
N VAL A 74 -17.99 -10.58 -8.69
CA VAL A 74 -19.41 -10.79 -8.40
C VAL A 74 -20.32 -9.94 -9.31
N SER A 75 -19.96 -8.69 -9.58
CA SER A 75 -20.82 -7.77 -10.35
C SER A 75 -20.64 -7.84 -11.87
N GLY A 76 -19.68 -8.60 -12.37
CA GLY A 76 -19.29 -8.58 -13.78
C GLY A 76 -18.62 -7.27 -14.23
N GLY A 77 -18.13 -6.46 -13.28
CA GLY A 77 -17.54 -5.14 -13.56
C GLY A 77 -18.56 -3.99 -13.58
N THR A 78 -18.21 -2.91 -14.28
CA THR A 78 -19.04 -1.71 -14.47
C THR A 78 -19.33 -1.51 -15.95
N ARG A 79 -20.54 -1.03 -16.27
CA ARG A 79 -21.03 -0.85 -17.65
C ARG A 79 -20.95 0.60 -18.16
N SER A 80 -20.61 1.55 -17.28
CA SER A 80 -20.41 2.95 -17.63
C SER A 80 -19.30 3.56 -16.77
N GLU A 81 -18.76 4.71 -17.23
CA GLU A 81 -17.77 5.47 -16.49
C GLU A 81 -18.33 6.02 -15.17
N GLU A 82 -19.59 6.45 -15.16
CA GLU A 82 -20.28 6.96 -13.97
C GLU A 82 -20.41 5.85 -12.92
N GLY A 83 -20.78 4.65 -13.35
CA GLY A 83 -20.86 3.48 -12.47
C GLY A 83 -19.48 3.09 -11.91
N GLN A 84 -18.42 3.24 -12.70
CA GLN A 84 -17.05 3.06 -12.25
C GLN A 84 -16.65 4.10 -11.20
N LYS A 85 -16.84 5.40 -11.50
CA LYS A 85 -16.53 6.51 -10.59
C LYS A 85 -17.28 6.37 -9.27
N CYS A 86 -18.58 6.05 -9.32
CA CYS A 86 -19.40 5.80 -8.15
C CYS A 86 -18.82 4.67 -7.29
N ARG A 87 -18.59 3.49 -7.87
CA ARG A 87 -18.01 2.34 -7.15
C ARG A 87 -16.66 2.69 -6.52
N ASP A 88 -15.75 3.26 -7.30
CA ASP A 88 -14.38 3.51 -6.87
C ASP A 88 -14.36 4.58 -5.74
N THR A 89 -15.24 5.59 -5.82
CA THR A 89 -15.44 6.59 -4.77
C THR A 89 -15.96 5.96 -3.48
N PHE A 90 -17.03 5.18 -3.54
CA PHE A 90 -17.62 4.57 -2.35
C PHE A 90 -16.70 3.53 -1.69
N VAL A 91 -15.97 2.74 -2.49
CA VAL A 91 -14.95 1.82 -1.96
C VAL A 91 -13.84 2.61 -1.25
N SER A 92 -13.35 3.69 -1.87
CA SER A 92 -12.33 4.56 -1.28
C SER A 92 -12.78 5.17 0.05
N LEU A 93 -14.00 5.72 0.09
CA LEU A 93 -14.60 6.29 1.31
C LEU A 93 -14.74 5.24 2.41
N LYS A 94 -15.32 4.08 2.09
CA LYS A 94 -15.50 2.98 3.04
C LYS A 94 -14.16 2.51 3.63
N LYS A 95 -13.16 2.29 2.78
CA LYS A 95 -11.80 1.89 3.23
C LYS A 95 -11.17 2.95 4.11
N THR A 96 -11.29 4.23 3.75
CA THR A 96 -10.73 5.34 4.52
C THR A 96 -11.40 5.45 5.89
N CYS A 97 -12.73 5.37 5.94
CA CYS A 97 -13.49 5.32 7.20
C CYS A 97 -13.01 4.16 8.09
N GLY A 98 -12.88 2.95 7.51
CA GLY A 98 -12.36 1.78 8.23
C GLY A 98 -10.94 1.98 8.78
N LYS A 99 -10.02 2.55 8.00
CA LYS A 99 -8.65 2.89 8.46
C LYS A 99 -8.64 3.95 9.55
N LEU A 100 -9.65 4.83 9.58
CA LEU A 100 -9.79 5.86 10.58
C LEU A 100 -10.59 5.42 11.82
N GLY A 101 -11.18 4.23 11.82
CA GLY A 101 -12.07 3.78 12.90
C GLY A 101 -13.40 4.54 12.93
N ILE A 102 -13.82 5.09 11.78
CA ILE A 102 -15.09 5.79 11.59
C ILE A 102 -16.04 4.81 10.90
N THR A 103 -17.30 4.75 11.35
CA THR A 103 -18.32 3.96 10.66
C THR A 103 -18.66 4.61 9.32
N PHE A 104 -18.56 3.86 8.23
CA PHE A 104 -18.88 4.38 6.90
C PHE A 104 -20.32 4.89 6.78
N LEU A 105 -21.29 4.17 7.37
CA LEU A 105 -22.69 4.60 7.36
C LEU A 105 -22.92 5.90 8.14
N SER A 106 -22.36 6.04 9.34
CA SER A 106 -22.49 7.28 10.11
C SER A 106 -21.86 8.47 9.37
N TYR A 107 -20.71 8.25 8.71
CA TYR A 107 -20.10 9.27 7.86
C TYR A 107 -20.99 9.65 6.69
N LEU A 108 -21.63 8.68 6.04
CA LEU A 108 -22.51 8.94 4.90
C LEU A 108 -23.77 9.69 5.34
N GLU A 109 -24.42 9.27 6.43
CA GLU A 109 -25.61 9.92 7.00
C GLU A 109 -25.31 11.35 7.43
N ASP A 110 -24.18 11.59 8.08
CA ASP A 110 -23.73 12.93 8.48
C ASP A 110 -23.63 13.88 7.27
N ARG A 111 -23.08 13.39 6.14
CA ARG A 111 -22.95 14.18 4.91
C ARG A 111 -24.25 14.38 4.16
N VAL A 112 -25.09 13.35 4.08
CA VAL A 112 -26.37 13.40 3.36
C VAL A 112 -27.38 14.29 4.10
N ASN A 113 -27.38 14.24 5.42
CA ASN A 113 -28.29 15.03 6.25
C ASN A 113 -27.76 16.44 6.56
N GLY A 114 -26.54 16.77 6.13
CA GLY A 114 -25.93 18.08 6.35
C GLY A 114 -25.62 18.38 7.82
N ILE A 115 -25.35 17.35 8.62
CA ILE A 115 -25.04 17.46 10.05
C ILE A 115 -23.61 17.99 10.24
N PHE A 116 -22.65 17.46 9.46
CA PHE A 116 -21.25 17.86 9.45
C PHE A 116 -20.54 17.81 10.82
N GLU A 117 -20.97 16.94 11.73
CA GLU A 117 -20.34 16.69 13.03
C GLU A 117 -19.05 15.85 12.87
N ILE A 118 -19.07 14.88 11.96
CA ILE A 118 -17.86 14.08 11.68
C ILE A 118 -16.90 14.93 10.82
N PRO A 119 -15.64 15.18 11.23
CA PRO A 119 -14.70 15.96 10.44
C PRO A 119 -14.46 15.33 9.07
N MET A 120 -14.03 16.14 8.10
CA MET A 120 -13.70 15.61 6.77
C MET A 120 -12.55 14.61 6.88
N LEU A 121 -12.61 13.51 6.10
CA LEU A 121 -11.65 12.41 6.25
C LEU A 121 -10.21 12.89 6.05
N GLU A 122 -9.97 13.85 5.14
CA GLU A 122 -8.66 14.46 4.95
C GLU A 122 -8.17 15.21 6.20
N GLN A 123 -9.04 15.92 6.91
CA GLN A 123 -8.68 16.63 8.14
C GLN A 123 -8.28 15.63 9.23
N VAL A 124 -9.01 14.52 9.35
CA VAL A 124 -8.66 13.44 10.28
C VAL A 124 -7.31 12.81 9.90
N ILE A 125 -7.05 12.60 8.61
CA ILE A 125 -5.78 12.08 8.10
C ILE A 125 -4.63 13.03 8.46
N PHE A 126 -4.76 14.32 8.17
CA PHE A 126 -3.74 15.33 8.49
C PHE A 126 -3.49 15.41 10.01
N THR A 127 -4.55 15.45 10.80
CA THR A 127 -4.44 15.51 12.26
C THR A 127 -3.68 14.30 12.82
N ARG A 128 -3.92 13.11 12.27
CA ARG A 128 -3.24 11.88 12.71
C ARG A 128 -1.80 11.78 12.20
N SER A 129 -1.52 12.26 10.99
CA SER A 129 -0.16 12.25 10.45
C SER A 129 0.75 13.27 11.16
N SER A 130 0.24 14.46 11.50
CA SER A 130 0.98 15.46 12.27
C SER A 130 1.30 15.02 13.72
N LYS A 131 0.45 14.18 14.32
CA LYS A 131 0.76 13.56 15.62
C LYS A 131 1.90 12.54 15.54
N PHE A 132 2.09 11.91 14.37
CA PHE A 132 3.19 10.97 14.12
C PHE A 132 4.54 11.67 13.87
N THR A 133 4.55 12.93 13.42
CA THR A 133 5.79 13.69 13.20
C THR A 133 6.35 14.34 14.48
N ASN A 134 5.58 14.35 15.57
CA ASN A 134 5.92 14.99 16.84
C ASN A 134 6.08 13.98 18.01
N GLY A 135 6.41 12.72 17.72
CA GLY A 135 6.79 11.70 18.71
C GLY A 135 8.31 11.44 18.70
N PRO A 136 8.89 10.97 19.82
CA PRO A 136 10.33 11.03 20.14
C PRO A 136 11.25 10.34 19.13
#